data_AF-A0A0Q9L6E2-F1
#
_entry.id   AF-A0A0Q9L6E2-F1
#
_cell.length_a   1.000
_cell.length_b   1.000
_cell.length_c   1.000
_cell.angle_alpha   90.00
_cell.angle_beta   90.00
_cell.angle_gamma   90.00
#
_symmetry.space_group_name_H-M   'P 1'
#
loop_
_entity.id
_entity.type
_entity.pdbx_description
1 polymer ?
#
loop_
_entity_poly.entity_id
_entity_poly.type
_entity_poly.pdbx_seq_one_letter_code
_entity_poly.pdbx_strand_id
1 'polypeptide(L)'
;MNAKEAAMMLGVHYKTVLNMINDGRLAASKNDSGDWEISESDLAAREQRIDDKEFSAIYTHMAVQMIEKEHGRTVKAAREDLLHIARSIVKFAESPNEFNQQVEHLQDALEAYKAAVAFTHTVESIRKQADAESQN
;
A
#
# COMPACT_ATOMS: atom_id res chain seq x y z
N MET A 1 36.19 -7.54 5.07
CA MET A 1 35.30 -8.71 4.97
C MET A 1 35.24 -9.26 3.56
N ASN A 2 35.19 -10.59 3.34
CA ASN A 2 35.15 -11.15 1.98
C ASN A 2 33.72 -11.26 1.41
N ALA A 3 33.61 -11.43 0.09
CA ALA A 3 32.30 -11.49 -0.59
C ALA A 3 31.41 -12.67 -0.20
N LYS A 4 31.96 -13.78 0.33
CA LYS A 4 31.16 -14.91 0.84
C LYS A 4 30.57 -14.58 2.21
N GLU A 5 31.35 -13.96 3.09
CA GLU A 5 30.90 -13.48 4.40
C GLU A 5 29.81 -12.42 4.26
N ALA A 6 30.01 -11.45 3.36
CA ALA A 6 29.01 -10.43 3.07
C ALA A 6 27.70 -11.02 2.54
N ALA A 7 27.76 -12.09 1.74
CA ALA A 7 26.57 -12.78 1.26
C ALA A 7 25.77 -13.44 2.39
N MET A 8 26.47 -14.04 3.36
CA MET A 8 25.84 -14.63 4.54
C MET A 8 25.21 -13.56 5.44
N MET A 9 25.88 -12.44 5.67
CA MET A 9 25.35 -11.34 6.49
C MET A 9 24.12 -10.68 5.88
N LEU A 10 24.15 -10.41 4.57
CA LEU A 10 23.01 -9.80 3.89
C LEU A 10 21.88 -10.80 3.57
N GLY A 11 22.05 -12.09 3.85
CA GLY A 11 21.06 -13.13 3.52
C GLY A 11 20.82 -13.33 2.01
N VAL A 12 21.79 -12.94 1.16
CA VAL A 12 21.67 -12.99 -0.32
C VAL A 12 22.65 -13.97 -0.95
N HIS A 13 22.41 -14.32 -2.21
CA HIS A 13 23.33 -15.18 -2.97
C HIS A 13 24.66 -14.46 -3.28
N TYR A 14 25.77 -15.21 -3.27
CA TYR A 14 27.13 -14.69 -3.55
C TYR A 14 27.22 -13.87 -4.85
N LYS A 15 26.55 -14.33 -5.92
CA LYS A 15 26.49 -13.61 -7.20
C LYS A 15 25.84 -12.22 -7.09
N THR A 16 24.86 -12.07 -6.19
CA THR A 16 24.21 -10.79 -5.92
C THR A 16 25.19 -9.79 -5.32
N VAL A 17 26.05 -10.23 -4.39
CA VAL A 17 27.12 -9.39 -3.82
C VAL A 17 28.13 -8.96 -4.89
N LEU A 18 28.53 -9.86 -5.79
CA LEU A 18 29.43 -9.52 -6.90
C LEU A 18 28.81 -8.49 -7.86
N ASN A 19 27.53 -8.63 -8.18
CA ASN A 19 26.82 -7.64 -9.00
C ASN A 19 26.77 -6.29 -8.27
N MET A 20 26.49 -6.28 -6.95
CA MET A 20 26.49 -5.04 -6.18
C MET A 20 27.86 -4.33 -6.18
N ILE A 21 28.96 -5.09 -6.14
CA ILE A 21 30.31 -4.53 -6.28
C ILE A 21 30.53 -3.95 -7.68
N ASN A 22 30.20 -4.71 -8.72
CA ASN A 22 30.41 -4.29 -10.12
C ASN A 22 29.59 -3.05 -10.48
N ASP A 23 28.41 -2.90 -9.89
CA ASP A 23 27.49 -1.79 -10.16
C ASP A 23 27.74 -0.59 -9.22
N GLY A 24 28.79 -0.64 -8.39
CA GLY A 24 29.20 0.43 -7.47
C GLY A 24 28.32 0.60 -6.23
N ARG A 25 27.44 -0.37 -5.96
CA ARG A 25 26.51 -0.37 -4.81
C ARG A 25 27.16 -0.87 -3.51
N LEU A 26 28.34 -1.49 -3.60
CA LEU A 26 29.16 -1.88 -2.46
C LEU A 26 30.59 -1.41 -2.71
N ALA A 27 31.15 -0.65 -1.77
CA ALA A 27 32.54 -0.29 -1.77
C ALA A 27 33.41 -1.53 -1.48
N ALA A 28 34.15 -1.98 -2.50
CA ALA A 28 35.08 -3.08 -2.37
C ALA A 28 36.40 -2.78 -3.10
N SER A 29 37.48 -3.35 -2.56
CA SER A 29 38.81 -3.34 -3.18
C SER A 29 39.26 -4.77 -3.42
N LYS A 30 40.19 -4.99 -4.35
CA LYS A 30 40.82 -6.31 -4.52
C LYS A 30 42.11 -6.36 -3.72
N ASN A 31 42.28 -7.42 -2.94
CA ASN A 31 43.55 -7.69 -2.26
C ASN A 31 44.57 -8.29 -3.24
N ASP A 32 45.81 -8.47 -2.78
CA ASP A 32 46.92 -9.02 -3.58
C ASP A 32 46.69 -10.46 -4.06
N SER A 33 45.72 -11.17 -3.47
CA SER A 33 45.31 -12.52 -3.88
C SER A 33 44.20 -12.51 -4.95
N GLY A 34 43.69 -11.34 -5.32
CA GLY A 34 42.61 -11.16 -6.29
C GLY A 34 41.20 -11.30 -5.72
N ASP A 35 41.07 -11.48 -4.41
CA ASP A 35 39.79 -11.57 -3.71
C ASP A 35 39.22 -10.19 -3.37
N TRP A 36 37.89 -10.08 -3.37
CA TRP A 36 37.18 -8.86 -3.01
C TRP A 36 37.13 -8.67 -1.50
N GLU A 37 37.66 -7.54 -1.05
CA GLU A 37 37.58 -7.04 0.31
C GLU A 37 36.56 -5.89 0.36
N ILE A 38 35.45 -6.15 1.05
CA ILE A 38 34.30 -5.26 1.19
C ILE A 38 34.39 -4.48 2.51
N SER A 39 34.04 -3.20 2.46
CA SER A 39 33.96 -2.32 3.63
C SER A 39 32.81 -2.72 4.55
N GLU A 40 33.12 -3.01 5.82
CA GLU A 40 32.13 -3.44 6.81
C GLU A 40 31.15 -2.35 7.19
N SER A 41 31.58 -1.08 7.22
CA SER A 41 30.71 0.05 7.51
C SER A 41 29.67 0.29 6.40
N ASP A 42 30.06 0.04 5.15
CA ASP A 42 29.16 0.17 3.99
C ASP A 42 28.15 -0.99 3.95
N LEU A 43 28.59 -2.20 4.33
CA LEU A 43 27.73 -3.37 4.45
C LEU A 43 26.68 -3.22 5.56
N ALA A 44 27.09 -2.76 6.76
CA ALA A 44 26.17 -2.54 7.88
C ALA A 44 25.15 -1.44 7.57
N ALA A 45 25.58 -0.34 6.94
CA ALA A 45 24.67 0.70 6.46
C ALA A 45 23.71 0.23 5.35
N ARG A 46 24.02 -0.91 4.72
CA ARG A 46 23.19 -1.53 3.69
C ARG A 46 22.19 -2.52 4.27
N GLU A 47 22.61 -3.36 5.22
CA GLU A 47 21.73 -4.25 5.99
C GLU A 47 20.58 -3.45 6.62
N GLN A 48 20.92 -2.36 7.33
CA GLN A 48 19.93 -1.47 7.94
C GLN A 48 18.99 -0.83 6.91
N ARG A 49 19.50 -0.47 5.72
CA ARG A 49 18.68 0.10 4.63
C ARG A 49 17.81 -0.93 3.92
N ILE A 50 18.22 -2.20 3.88
CA ILE A 50 17.44 -3.28 3.29
C ILE A 50 16.26 -3.57 4.20
N ASP A 51 16.50 -3.74 5.51
CA ASP A 51 15.45 -3.96 6.49
C ASP A 51 14.42 -2.82 6.46
N ASP A 52 14.86 -1.56 6.59
CA ASP A 52 13.94 -0.42 6.63
C ASP A 52 13.08 -0.28 5.36
N LYS A 53 13.67 -0.52 4.17
CA LYS A 53 12.94 -0.41 2.89
C LYS A 53 11.98 -1.58 2.68
N GLU A 54 12.38 -2.80 3.02
CA GLU A 54 11.54 -4.00 2.87
C GLU A 54 10.37 -3.98 3.87
N PHE A 55 10.62 -3.62 5.13
CA PHE A 55 9.55 -3.43 6.11
C PHE A 55 8.60 -2.30 5.68
N SER A 56 9.13 -1.14 5.26
CA SER A 56 8.29 -0.04 4.79
C SER A 56 7.41 -0.44 3.61
N ALA A 57 7.93 -1.20 2.64
CA ALA A 57 7.15 -1.66 1.49
C ALA A 57 6.01 -2.61 1.90
N ILE A 58 6.30 -3.54 2.82
CA ILE A 58 5.29 -4.47 3.37
C ILE A 58 4.18 -3.71 4.10
N TYR A 59 4.54 -2.74 4.96
CA TYR A 59 3.56 -1.94 5.70
C TYR A 59 2.74 -1.04 4.77
N THR A 60 3.37 -0.41 3.77
CA THR A 60 2.67 0.39 2.76
C THR A 60 1.66 -0.46 2.00
N HIS A 61 2.06 -1.65 1.52
CA HIS A 61 1.16 -2.55 0.80
C HIS A 61 -0.04 -2.98 1.68
N MET A 62 0.22 -3.36 2.93
CA MET A 62 -0.83 -3.73 3.88
C MET A 62 -1.79 -2.56 4.16
N ALA A 63 -1.28 -1.35 4.33
CA ALA A 63 -2.09 -0.16 4.55
C ALA A 63 -3.00 0.14 3.35
N VAL A 64 -2.48 0.04 2.12
CA VAL A 64 -3.27 0.20 0.89
C VAL A 64 -4.39 -0.83 0.82
N GLN A 65 -4.10 -2.11 1.07
CA GLN A 65 -5.12 -3.17 1.07
C GLN A 65 -6.23 -2.91 2.12
N MET A 66 -5.86 -2.42 3.30
CA MET A 66 -6.84 -2.08 4.35
C MET A 66 -7.73 -0.91 3.92
N ILE A 67 -7.15 0.12 3.32
CA ILE A 67 -7.88 1.29 2.80
C ILE A 67 -8.85 0.85 1.69
N GLU A 68 -8.39 0.06 0.72
CA GLU A 68 -9.23 -0.45 -0.37
C GLU A 68 -10.39 -1.30 0.15
N LYS A 69 -10.11 -2.18 1.11
CA LYS A 69 -11.12 -3.05 1.72
C LYS A 69 -12.19 -2.26 2.45
N GLU A 70 -11.79 -1.28 3.27
CA GLU A 70 -12.74 -0.49 4.05
C GLU A 70 -13.54 0.45 3.15
N HIS A 71 -12.89 1.09 2.17
CA HIS A 71 -13.57 1.87 1.13
C HIS A 71 -14.64 1.06 0.41
N GLY A 72 -14.29 -0.15 -0.05
CA GLY A 72 -15.25 -1.04 -0.72
C GLY A 72 -16.45 -1.40 0.15
N ARG A 73 -16.24 -1.60 1.45
CA ARG A 73 -17.33 -1.82 2.42
C ARG A 73 -18.21 -0.59 2.58
N THR A 74 -17.62 0.59 2.72
CA THR A 74 -18.37 1.85 2.85
C THR A 74 -19.24 2.12 1.63
N VAL A 75 -18.70 1.96 0.42
CA VAL A 75 -19.47 2.13 -0.83
C VAL A 75 -20.62 1.12 -0.89
N LYS A 76 -20.36 -0.14 -0.55
CA LYS A 76 -21.40 -1.19 -0.54
C LYS A 76 -22.51 -0.87 0.47
N ALA A 77 -22.15 -0.50 1.69
CA ALA A 77 -23.10 -0.16 2.75
C ALA A 77 -23.97 1.05 2.36
N ALA A 78 -23.34 2.14 1.89
CA ALA A 78 -24.08 3.33 1.45
C ALA A 78 -25.06 3.03 0.30
N ARG A 79 -24.67 2.13 -0.63
CA ARG A 79 -25.56 1.67 -1.70
C ARG A 79 -26.74 0.83 -1.16
N GLU A 80 -26.48 -0.06 -0.21
CA GLU A 80 -27.51 -0.90 0.41
C GLU A 80 -28.52 -0.06 1.19
N ASP A 81 -28.05 0.95 1.92
CA ASP A 81 -28.89 1.91 2.64
C ASP A 81 -29.76 2.72 1.69
N LEU A 82 -29.19 3.25 0.60
CA LEU A 82 -29.95 3.97 -0.42
C LEU A 82 -31.08 3.13 -1.02
N LEU A 83 -30.79 1.86 -1.35
CA LEU A 83 -31.80 0.92 -1.84
C LEU A 83 -32.84 0.55 -0.78
N HIS A 84 -32.44 0.49 0.49
CA HIS A 84 -33.36 0.23 1.60
C HIS A 84 -34.37 1.38 1.73
N ILE A 85 -33.89 2.61 1.81
CA ILE A 85 -34.73 3.80 1.97
C ILE A 85 -35.64 4.00 0.76
N ALA A 86 -35.10 3.85 -0.47
CA ALA A 86 -35.90 3.94 -1.69
C ALA A 86 -37.06 2.94 -1.73
N ARG A 87 -36.86 1.72 -1.22
CA ARG A 87 -37.93 0.71 -1.10
C ARG A 87 -38.92 1.05 0.01
N SER A 88 -38.47 1.68 1.09
CA SER A 88 -39.33 2.12 2.18
C SER A 88 -40.23 3.28 1.78
N ILE A 89 -39.77 4.21 0.93
CA ILE A 89 -40.59 5.33 0.41
C ILE A 89 -41.89 4.83 -0.22
N VAL A 90 -41.83 3.76 -1.02
CA VAL A 90 -43.01 3.19 -1.68
C VAL A 90 -44.05 2.71 -0.65
N LYS A 91 -43.62 2.25 0.53
CA LYS A 91 -44.51 1.77 1.60
C LYS A 91 -45.23 2.89 2.32
N PHE A 92 -44.66 4.09 2.34
CA PHE A 92 -45.19 5.25 3.05
C PHE A 92 -45.86 6.26 2.13
N ALA A 93 -46.07 5.92 0.85
CA ALA A 93 -46.63 6.80 -0.16
C ALA A 93 -48.01 7.39 0.22
N GLU A 94 -48.78 6.69 1.06
CA GLU A 94 -50.10 7.12 1.53
C GLU A 94 -50.06 7.95 2.83
N SER A 95 -48.89 8.06 3.47
CA SER A 95 -48.65 8.81 4.70
C SER A 95 -47.74 10.01 4.42
N PRO A 96 -48.27 11.22 4.15
CA PRO A 96 -47.47 12.36 3.68
C PRO A 96 -46.29 12.73 4.60
N ASN A 97 -46.47 12.66 5.92
CA ASN A 97 -45.42 12.96 6.88
C ASN A 97 -44.29 11.92 6.85
N GLU A 98 -44.64 10.62 6.83
CA GLU A 98 -43.67 9.52 6.78
C GLU A 98 -42.96 9.50 5.41
N PHE A 99 -43.69 9.78 4.33
CA PHE A 99 -43.12 9.94 3.00
C PHE A 99 -42.05 11.04 2.97
N ASN A 100 -42.37 12.24 3.47
CA ASN A 100 -41.43 13.36 3.49
C ASN A 100 -40.17 13.03 4.31
N GLN A 101 -40.32 12.38 5.47
CA GLN A 101 -39.18 11.93 6.27
C GLN A 101 -38.30 10.93 5.51
N GLN A 102 -38.89 9.98 4.78
CA GLN A 102 -38.12 9.01 4.00
C GLN A 102 -37.45 9.66 2.77
N VAL A 103 -38.03 10.71 2.20
CA VAL A 103 -37.39 11.50 1.14
C VAL A 103 -36.17 12.25 1.67
N GLU A 104 -36.26 12.87 2.86
CA GLU A 104 -35.11 13.50 3.52
C GLU A 104 -34.01 12.47 3.81
N HIS A 105 -34.36 11.32 4.39
CA HIS A 105 -33.39 10.24 4.60
C HIS A 105 -32.75 9.73 3.31
N LEU A 106 -33.50 9.69 2.19
CA LEU A 106 -32.96 9.29 0.89
C LEU A 106 -31.93 10.30 0.38
N GLN A 107 -32.19 11.59 0.59
CA GLN A 107 -31.25 12.65 0.23
C GLN A 107 -29.95 12.52 1.03
N ASP A 108 -30.03 12.29 2.34
CA ASP A 108 -28.85 12.10 3.18
C ASP A 108 -28.05 10.86 2.77
N ALA A 109 -28.73 9.74 2.50
CA ALA A 109 -28.09 8.52 2.02
C ALA A 109 -27.44 8.69 0.65
N LEU A 110 -28.05 9.49 -0.24
CA LEU A 110 -27.48 9.83 -1.55
C LEU A 110 -26.21 10.66 -1.41
N GLU A 111 -26.18 11.64 -0.50
CA GLU A 111 -24.96 12.42 -0.24
C GLU A 111 -23.85 11.55 0.37
N ALA A 112 -24.18 10.67 1.31
CA ALA A 112 -23.23 9.70 1.87
C ALA A 112 -22.64 8.78 0.78
N TYR A 113 -23.49 8.28 -0.13
CA TYR A 113 -23.04 7.46 -1.25
C TYR A 113 -22.12 8.24 -2.21
N LYS A 114 -22.46 9.49 -2.56
CA LYS A 114 -21.61 10.34 -3.40
C LYS A 114 -20.26 10.60 -2.75
N ALA A 115 -20.22 10.90 -1.45
CA ALA A 115 -18.98 11.10 -0.71
C ALA A 115 -18.10 9.85 -0.71
N ALA A 116 -18.71 8.68 -0.46
CA ALA A 116 -18.02 7.40 -0.56
C ALA A 116 -17.46 7.19 -1.97
N VAL A 117 -18.26 7.38 -3.04
CA VAL A 117 -17.78 7.22 -4.42
C VAL A 117 -16.67 8.22 -4.77
N ALA A 118 -16.75 9.47 -4.33
CA ALA A 118 -15.73 10.49 -4.59
C ALA A 118 -14.36 10.09 -4.02
N PHE A 119 -14.34 9.42 -2.87
CA PHE A 119 -13.10 8.91 -2.26
C PHE A 119 -12.41 7.82 -3.11
N THR A 120 -13.09 7.21 -4.08
CA THR A 120 -12.49 6.21 -4.99
C THR A 120 -11.28 6.76 -5.74
N HIS A 121 -11.33 8.01 -6.20
CA HIS A 121 -10.20 8.62 -6.90
C HIS A 121 -8.99 8.80 -5.97
N THR A 122 -9.22 9.10 -4.69
CA THR A 122 -8.15 9.17 -3.69
C THR A 122 -7.54 7.79 -3.45
N VAL A 123 -8.36 6.75 -3.29
CA VAL A 123 -7.89 5.36 -3.12
C VAL A 123 -7.08 4.90 -4.34
N GLU A 124 -7.57 5.18 -5.56
CA GLU A 124 -6.85 4.85 -6.80
C GLU A 124 -5.51 5.60 -6.91
N SER A 125 -5.45 6.86 -6.49
CA SER A 125 -4.20 7.64 -6.47
C SER A 125 -3.20 7.04 -5.48
N ILE A 126 -3.65 6.68 -4.28
CA ILE A 126 -2.81 6.05 -3.25
C ILE A 126 -2.25 4.72 -3.76
N ARG A 127 -3.08 3.88 -4.39
CA ARG A 127 -2.63 2.60 -4.98
C ARG A 127 -1.56 2.82 -6.05
N LYS A 128 -1.80 3.73 -7.00
CA LYS A 128 -0.84 4.04 -8.07
C LYS A 128 0.48 4.54 -7.53
N GLN A 129 0.45 5.35 -6.47
CA GLN A 129 1.67 5.83 -5.84
C GLN A 129 2.44 4.70 -5.15
N ALA A 130 1.75 3.83 -4.41
CA ALA A 130 2.36 2.66 -3.78
C ALA A 130 2.97 1.68 -4.81
N ASP A 131 2.30 1.47 -5.94
CA ASP A 131 2.81 0.65 -7.04
C ASP A 131 4.08 1.26 -7.67
N ALA A 132 4.10 2.59 -7.84
CA ALA A 132 5.27 3.31 -8.37
C ALA A 132 6.46 3.31 -7.40
N GLU A 133 6.21 3.37 -6.10
CA GLU A 133 7.26 3.27 -5.07
C GLU A 133 7.82 1.85 -4.93
N SER A 134 7.01 0.82 -5.21
CA SER A 134 7.44 -0.59 -5.18
C SER A 134 8.31 -1.00 -6.39
N GLN A 135 8.30 -0.20 -7.47
CA GLN A 135 9.06 -0.44 -8.70
C GLN A 135 10.42 0.31 -8.75
N ASN A 136 10.71 1.16 -7.76
CA ASN A 136 11.96 1.94 -7.63
C ASN A 136 12.84 1.42 -6.48
#